data_AF-A0A3N1PRI4-F1
#
_entry.id   AF-A0A3N1PRI4-F1
#
_cell.length_a   1.000
_cell.length_b   1.000
_cell.length_c   1.000
_cell.angle_alpha   90.00
_cell.angle_beta   90.00
_cell.angle_gamma   90.00
#
_symmetry.space_group_name_H-M   'P 1'
#
loop_
_entity.id
_entity.type
_entity.pdbx_description
1 polymer ?
#
loop_
_entity_poly.entity_id
_entity_poly.type
_entity_poly.pdbx_seq_one_letter_code
_entity_poly.pdbx_strand_id
1 'polypeptide(L)'
;MVFFIKLNQNTKTILAVIFLMPLFFLLLAFCGWYLFFENAFINKLLAEKGSLIVIDSTVDYCLSAVLVFLPGLFFVPFSAYFKIKGLEDHKVAQFFNKIMVGVCLVSLASLFFGPLALTQYWETKAEEAGYTRCPSMTLLINRIHYTAWMQDIYYCDDPSVARILGRGSHQEVEEVNQYIRRQNRE
;
A
#
# COMPACT_ATOMS: atom_id res chain seq x y z
N MET A 1 -18.91 -24.52 36.36
CA MET A 1 -18.49 -23.36 37.19
C MET A 1 -17.35 -22.67 36.45
N VAL A 2 -17.65 -21.58 35.73
CA VAL A 2 -16.66 -20.87 34.91
C VAL A 2 -15.98 -19.82 35.78
N PHE A 3 -14.70 -20.02 36.09
CA PHE A 3 -13.89 -19.05 36.84
C PHE A 3 -13.65 -17.82 35.97
N PHE A 4 -14.40 -16.74 36.21
CA PHE A 4 -14.05 -15.42 35.69
C PHE A 4 -12.89 -14.87 36.52
N ILE A 5 -11.65 -15.08 36.03
CA ILE A 5 -10.46 -14.44 36.60
C ILE A 5 -10.58 -12.93 36.37
N LYS A 6 -10.81 -12.18 37.44
CA LYS A 6 -10.91 -10.72 37.42
C LYS A 6 -9.49 -10.15 37.27
N LEU A 7 -9.00 -10.06 36.04
CA LEU A 7 -7.69 -9.48 35.72
C LEU A 7 -7.64 -8.00 36.12
N ASN A 8 -6.53 -7.60 36.74
CA ASN A 8 -6.22 -6.20 37.07
C ASN A 8 -6.17 -5.34 35.78
N GLN A 9 -6.64 -4.09 35.87
CA GLN A 9 -6.66 -3.11 34.79
C GLN A 9 -5.29 -2.94 34.12
N ASN A 10 -4.22 -2.98 34.93
CA ASN A 10 -2.84 -2.88 34.48
C ASN A 10 -2.42 -4.13 33.68
N THR A 11 -2.80 -5.32 34.14
CA THR A 11 -2.52 -6.58 33.44
C THR A 11 -3.20 -6.63 32.08
N LYS A 12 -4.44 -6.15 31.96
CA LYS A 12 -5.15 -6.03 30.67
C LYS A 12 -4.44 -5.09 29.70
N THR A 13 -3.95 -3.95 30.21
CA THR A 13 -3.24 -2.95 29.39
C THR A 13 -1.89 -3.51 28.90
N ILE A 14 -1.13 -4.17 29.77
CA ILE A 14 0.14 -4.81 29.40
C ILE A 14 -0.08 -5.90 28.34
N LEU A 15 -1.11 -6.74 28.52
CA LEU A 15 -1.43 -7.82 27.59
C LEU A 15 -1.85 -7.27 26.21
N ALA A 16 -2.60 -6.17 26.19
CA ALA A 16 -2.94 -5.46 24.96
C ALA A 16 -1.70 -4.90 24.25
N VAL A 17 -0.75 -4.29 24.96
CA VAL A 17 0.51 -3.79 24.37
C VAL A 17 1.32 -4.94 23.78
N ILE A 18 1.50 -6.03 24.54
CA ILE A 18 2.27 -7.21 24.11
C ILE A 18 1.68 -7.82 22.83
N PHE A 19 0.36 -7.79 22.66
CA PHE A 19 -0.28 -8.34 21.47
C PHE A 19 -0.32 -7.35 20.29
N LEU A 20 -0.60 -6.08 20.56
CA LEU A 20 -0.75 -5.06 19.52
C LEU A 20 0.59 -4.63 18.90
N MET A 21 1.67 -4.55 19.69
CA MET A 21 2.97 -4.10 19.16
C MET A 21 3.51 -5.03 18.06
N PRO A 22 3.61 -6.36 18.28
CA PRO A 22 4.09 -7.29 17.26
C PRO A 22 3.21 -7.26 16.01
N LEU A 23 1.89 -7.11 16.18
CA LEU A 23 0.96 -6.97 15.08
C LEU A 23 1.25 -5.73 14.23
N PHE A 24 1.45 -4.56 14.87
CA PHE A 24 1.83 -3.34 14.16
C PHE A 24 3.18 -3.48 13.44
N PHE A 25 4.18 -4.09 14.08
CA PHE A 25 5.46 -4.36 13.44
C PHE A 25 5.34 -5.29 12.24
N LEU A 26 4.55 -6.36 12.35
CA LEU A 26 4.33 -7.31 11.27
C LEU A 26 3.61 -6.65 10.09
N LEU A 27 2.57 -5.85 10.36
CA LEU A 27 1.84 -5.11 9.33
C LEU A 27 2.73 -4.08 8.63
N LEU A 28 3.56 -3.34 9.38
CA LEU A 28 4.52 -2.40 8.82
C LEU A 28 5.60 -3.09 7.99
N ALA A 29 6.12 -4.22 8.47
CA ALA A 29 7.10 -5.00 7.73
C ALA A 29 6.50 -5.56 6.43
N PHE A 30 5.26 -6.06 6.49
CA PHE A 30 4.54 -6.55 5.32
C PHE A 30 4.27 -5.42 4.30
N CYS A 31 3.75 -4.28 4.75
CA CYS A 31 3.51 -3.13 3.88
C CYS A 31 4.81 -2.60 3.28
N GLY A 32 5.87 -2.48 4.08
CA GLY A 32 7.19 -2.04 3.62
C GLY A 32 7.80 -3.00 2.60
N TRP A 33 7.72 -4.30 2.85
CA TRP A 33 8.15 -5.33 1.89
C TRP A 33 7.38 -5.24 0.58
N TYR A 34 6.05 -5.14 0.66
CA TYR A 34 5.18 -5.07 -0.51
C TYR A 34 5.44 -3.80 -1.35
N LEU A 35 5.53 -2.64 -0.71
CA LEU A 35 5.89 -1.37 -1.37
C LEU A 35 7.27 -1.44 -2.04
N PHE A 36 8.25 -2.04 -1.36
CA PHE A 36 9.60 -2.20 -1.92
C PHE A 36 9.61 -3.11 -3.14
N PHE A 37 8.92 -4.25 -3.06
CA PHE A 37 8.83 -5.22 -4.15
C PHE A 37 8.15 -4.61 -5.39
N GLU A 38 7.03 -3.91 -5.22
CA GLU A 38 6.32 -3.29 -6.33
C GLU A 38 7.14 -2.19 -7.00
N ASN A 39 7.74 -1.31 -6.20
CA ASN A 39 8.61 -0.25 -6.72
C ASN A 39 9.81 -0.83 -7.47
N ALA A 40 10.42 -1.90 -6.97
CA ALA A 40 11.53 -2.56 -7.65
C ALA A 40 11.08 -3.14 -9.01
N PHE A 41 9.88 -3.72 -9.09
CA PHE A 41 9.33 -4.27 -10.32
C PHE A 41 9.04 -3.18 -11.37
N ILE A 42 8.35 -2.10 -10.99
CA ILE A 42 8.03 -1.00 -11.91
C ILE A 42 9.31 -0.32 -12.42
N ASN A 43 10.27 -0.05 -11.52
CA ASN A 43 11.54 0.55 -11.92
C ASN A 43 12.34 -0.36 -12.86
N LYS A 44 12.31 -1.68 -12.66
CA LYS A 44 12.92 -2.64 -13.58
C LYS A 44 12.26 -2.58 -14.96
N LEU A 45 10.93 -2.58 -15.03
CA LEU A 45 10.20 -2.48 -16.30
C LEU A 45 10.49 -1.18 -17.04
N LEU A 46 10.54 -0.05 -16.33
CA LEU A 46 10.91 1.25 -16.88
C LEU A 46 12.35 1.25 -17.41
N ALA A 47 13.29 0.67 -16.66
CA ALA A 47 14.69 0.59 -17.06
C ALA A 47 14.90 -0.29 -18.31
N GLU A 48 14.17 -1.39 -18.41
CA GLU A 48 14.22 -2.31 -19.56
C GLU A 48 13.35 -1.86 -20.74
N LYS A 49 12.68 -0.71 -20.63
CA LYS A 49 11.70 -0.21 -21.62
C LYS A 49 10.67 -1.26 -22.00
N GLY A 50 10.08 -1.93 -21.02
CA GLY A 50 8.99 -2.90 -21.25
C GLY A 50 7.85 -2.23 -22.02
N SER A 51 7.24 -2.89 -23.00
CA SER A 51 6.16 -2.31 -23.83
C SER A 51 4.84 -2.13 -23.07
N LEU A 52 4.65 -2.88 -21.97
CA LEU A 52 3.51 -2.83 -21.05
C LEU A 52 4.00 -2.63 -19.61
N ILE A 53 3.33 -1.71 -18.91
CA ILE A 53 3.39 -1.50 -17.47
C ILE A 53 1.97 -1.62 -16.91
N VAL A 54 1.84 -2.28 -15.76
CA VAL A 54 0.58 -2.31 -15.01
C VAL A 54 0.82 -1.61 -13.69
N ILE A 55 0.00 -0.59 -13.42
CA ILE A 55 0.04 0.20 -12.19
C ILE A 55 -1.14 -0.25 -11.31
N ASP A 56 -0.81 -0.75 -10.13
CA ASP A 56 -1.77 -1.23 -9.13
C ASP A 56 -1.96 -0.17 -8.03
N SER A 57 -3.13 0.48 -8.01
CA SER A 57 -3.49 1.47 -6.99
C SER A 57 -3.74 0.86 -5.59
N THR A 58 -3.79 -0.48 -5.44
CA THR A 58 -3.89 -1.10 -4.12
C THR A 58 -2.62 -0.89 -3.28
N VAL A 59 -1.48 -0.73 -3.94
CA VAL A 59 -0.16 -0.47 -3.34
C VAL A 59 -0.17 0.86 -2.58
N ASP A 60 -0.93 1.84 -3.06
CA ASP A 60 -1.02 3.16 -2.45
C ASP A 60 -1.74 3.15 -1.09
N TYR A 61 -2.64 2.18 -0.88
CA TYR A 61 -3.28 1.97 0.41
C TYR A 61 -2.28 1.43 1.45
N CYS A 62 -1.28 0.65 1.03
CA CYS A 62 -0.21 0.19 1.93
C CYS A 62 0.63 1.36 2.44
N LEU A 63 0.92 2.36 1.60
CA LEU A 63 1.63 3.58 2.02
C LEU A 63 0.83 4.34 3.08
N SER A 64 -0.47 4.48 2.85
CA SER A 64 -1.37 5.15 3.79
C SER A 64 -1.52 4.38 5.10
N ALA A 65 -1.52 3.04 5.04
CA ALA A 65 -1.51 2.18 6.22
C ALA A 65 -0.23 2.37 7.06
N VAL A 66 0.94 2.53 6.43
CA VAL A 66 2.20 2.84 7.12
C VAL A 66 2.08 4.14 7.92
N LEU A 67 1.49 5.18 7.33
CA LEU A 67 1.27 6.47 8.02
C LEU A 67 0.32 6.37 9.23
N VAL A 68 -0.58 5.39 9.26
CA VAL A 68 -1.47 5.14 10.42
C VAL A 68 -0.76 4.30 11.49
N PHE A 69 -0.05 3.25 11.08
CA PHE A 69 0.55 2.31 12.03
C PHE A 69 1.78 2.85 12.74
N LEU A 70 2.56 3.71 12.08
CA LEU A 70 3.77 4.30 12.64
C LEU A 70 3.49 5.14 13.90
N PRO A 71 2.53 6.08 13.93
CA PRO A 71 2.16 6.77 15.18
C PRO A 71 1.51 5.83 16.21
N GLY A 72 0.78 4.80 15.77
CA GLY A 72 0.22 3.76 16.63
C GLY A 72 1.30 3.04 17.47
N LEU A 73 2.46 2.76 16.88
CA LEU A 73 3.61 2.14 17.57
C LEU A 73 4.13 2.99 18.73
N PHE A 74 4.05 4.32 18.65
CA PHE A 74 4.47 5.21 19.72
C PHE A 74 3.34 5.47 20.71
N PHE A 75 2.10 5.58 20.23
CA PHE A 75 0.93 5.89 21.04
C PHE A 75 0.57 4.79 22.04
N VAL A 76 0.61 3.52 21.61
CA VAL A 76 0.25 2.38 22.45
C VAL A 76 1.17 2.20 23.68
N PRO A 77 2.51 2.15 23.56
CA PRO A 77 3.37 2.04 24.74
C PRO A 77 3.34 3.30 25.60
N PHE A 78 3.21 4.49 24.98
CA PHE A 78 3.15 5.75 25.72
C PHE A 78 1.88 5.86 26.56
N SER A 79 0.70 5.58 25.98
CA SER A 79 -0.56 5.55 26.70
C SER A 79 -0.57 4.50 27.82
N ALA A 80 0.00 3.31 27.57
CA ALA A 80 0.17 2.28 28.58
C ALA A 80 1.09 2.73 29.73
N TYR A 81 2.21 3.40 29.43
CA TYR A 81 3.14 3.91 30.44
C TYR A 81 2.46 4.90 31.40
N PHE A 82 1.75 5.90 30.86
CA PHE A 82 1.07 6.91 31.69
C PHE A 82 -0.07 6.31 32.52
N LYS A 83 -0.81 5.36 31.94
CA LYS A 83 -1.89 4.64 32.63
C LYS A 83 -1.37 3.77 33.78
N ILE A 84 -0.28 3.04 33.57
CA ILE A 84 0.35 2.21 34.61
C ILE A 84 0.90 3.07 35.76
N LYS A 85 1.42 4.26 35.46
CA LYS A 85 1.93 5.20 36.46
C LYS A 85 0.84 6.06 37.12
N GLY A 86 -0.41 5.99 36.67
CA GLY A 86 -1.50 6.83 37.18
C GLY A 86 -1.31 8.32 36.92
N LEU A 87 -0.53 8.67 35.87
CA LEU A 87 -0.18 10.05 35.52
C LEU A 87 -1.07 10.59 34.37
N GLU A 88 -2.29 10.08 34.25
CA GLU A 88 -3.18 10.38 33.11
C GLU A 88 -3.49 11.88 32.99
N ASP A 89 -3.57 12.61 34.11
CA ASP A 89 -3.85 14.05 34.14
C ASP A 89 -2.61 14.96 33.98
N HIS A 90 -1.44 14.38 33.72
CA HIS A 90 -0.24 15.19 33.53
C HIS A 90 -0.35 16.02 32.24
N LYS A 91 0.01 17.31 32.29
CA LYS A 91 -0.03 18.23 31.13
C LYS A 91 0.70 17.65 29.89
N VAL A 92 1.76 16.88 30.12
CA VAL A 92 2.53 16.18 29.07
C VAL A 92 1.71 15.11 28.37
N ALA A 93 0.94 14.30 29.13
CA ALA A 93 0.07 13.27 28.56
C ALA A 93 -1.06 13.90 27.74
N GLN A 94 -1.65 14.99 28.23
CA GLN A 94 -2.68 15.73 27.49
C GLN A 94 -2.15 16.37 26.20
N PHE A 95 -0.94 16.95 26.24
CA PHE A 95 -0.30 17.51 25.05
C PHE A 95 0.02 16.43 24.01
N PHE A 96 0.59 15.31 24.45
CA PHE A 96 0.90 14.19 23.58
C PHE A 96 -0.37 13.59 22.96
N ASN A 97 -1.45 13.43 23.74
CA ASN A 97 -2.74 12.98 23.22
C ASN A 97 -3.30 13.92 22.17
N LYS A 98 -3.20 15.25 22.35
CA LYS A 98 -3.63 16.22 21.33
C LYS A 98 -2.84 16.08 20.03
N ILE A 99 -1.52 15.94 20.12
CA ILE A 99 -0.67 15.71 18.95
C ILE A 99 -1.08 14.42 18.26
N MET A 100 -1.21 13.33 19.02
CA MET A 100 -1.53 12.01 18.47
C MET A 100 -2.91 11.97 17.82
N VAL A 101 -3.91 12.63 18.40
CA VAL A 101 -5.21 12.81 17.76
C VAL A 101 -5.06 13.56 16.44
N GLY A 102 -4.26 14.64 16.41
CA GLY A 102 -3.94 15.35 15.18
C GLY A 102 -3.29 14.46 14.13
N VAL A 103 -2.27 13.68 14.51
CA VAL A 103 -1.61 12.73 13.59
C VAL A 103 -2.59 11.67 13.10
N CYS A 104 -3.41 11.09 13.97
CA CYS A 104 -4.44 10.11 13.56
C CYS A 104 -5.43 10.70 12.55
N LEU A 105 -5.85 11.96 12.72
CA LEU A 105 -6.72 12.64 11.76
C LEU A 105 -6.03 12.87 10.42
N VAL A 106 -4.76 13.26 10.42
CA VAL A 106 -3.97 13.42 9.19
C VAL A 106 -3.78 12.07 8.50
N SER A 107 -3.43 11.01 9.24
CA SER A 107 -3.28 9.67 8.68
C SER A 107 -4.61 9.13 8.14
N LEU A 108 -5.73 9.43 8.80
CA LEU A 108 -7.06 9.08 8.30
C LEU A 108 -7.39 9.83 7.00
N ALA A 109 -7.08 11.13 6.91
CA ALA A 109 -7.23 11.88 5.68
C ALA A 109 -6.34 11.31 4.56
N SER A 110 -5.12 10.87 4.89
CA SER A 110 -4.20 10.27 3.93
C SER A 110 -4.72 8.97 3.32
N LEU A 111 -5.58 8.21 4.00
CA LEU A 111 -6.22 7.02 3.41
C LEU A 111 -7.12 7.35 2.22
N PHE A 112 -7.68 8.56 2.16
CA PHE A 112 -8.53 9.00 1.07
C PHE A 112 -7.73 9.72 -0.02
N PHE A 113 -6.81 10.60 0.37
CA PHE A 113 -6.05 11.44 -0.57
C PHE A 113 -4.73 10.82 -1.03
N GLY A 114 -4.17 9.90 -0.25
CA GLY A 114 -2.90 9.23 -0.52
C GLY A 114 -2.92 8.44 -1.83
N PRO A 115 -3.91 7.54 -2.04
CA PRO A 115 -4.03 6.80 -3.30
C PRO A 115 -4.13 7.70 -4.52
N LEU A 116 -4.90 8.78 -4.43
CA LEU A 116 -5.06 9.72 -5.54
C LEU A 116 -3.72 10.38 -5.92
N ALA A 117 -2.96 10.84 -4.93
CA ALA A 117 -1.68 11.51 -5.17
C ALA A 117 -0.61 10.55 -5.71
N LEU A 118 -0.54 9.33 -5.18
CA LEU A 118 0.47 8.36 -5.60
C LEU A 118 0.16 7.77 -6.97
N THR A 119 -1.10 7.43 -7.23
CA THR A 119 -1.54 7.01 -8.57
C THR A 119 -1.19 8.11 -9.58
N GLN A 120 -1.54 9.38 -9.33
CA GLN A 120 -1.16 10.47 -10.25
C GLN A 120 0.35 10.60 -10.47
N TYR A 121 1.15 10.40 -9.43
CA TYR A 121 2.62 10.43 -9.55
C TYR A 121 3.12 9.34 -10.51
N TRP A 122 2.62 8.11 -10.39
CA TRP A 122 3.00 7.00 -11.26
C TRP A 122 2.46 7.15 -12.68
N GLU A 123 1.22 7.62 -12.84
CA GLU A 123 0.64 7.92 -14.14
C GLU A 123 1.48 9.00 -14.87
N THR A 124 1.85 10.09 -14.18
CA THR A 124 2.73 11.13 -14.75
C THR A 124 4.09 10.57 -15.14
N LYS A 125 4.69 9.69 -14.31
CA LYS A 125 5.95 9.04 -14.62
C LYS A 125 5.87 8.12 -15.83
N ALA A 126 4.74 7.42 -16.01
CA ALA A 126 4.50 6.58 -17.17
C ALA A 126 4.33 7.44 -18.44
N GLU A 127 3.58 8.54 -18.37
CA GLU A 127 3.42 9.49 -19.48
C GLU A 127 4.75 10.12 -19.90
N GLU A 128 5.56 10.57 -18.94
CA GLU A 128 6.91 11.09 -19.18
C GLU A 128 7.83 10.06 -19.85
N ALA A 129 7.61 8.77 -19.56
CA ALA A 129 8.34 7.67 -20.17
C ALA A 129 7.78 7.24 -21.54
N GLY A 130 6.75 7.92 -22.07
CA GLY A 130 6.16 7.68 -23.38
C GLY A 130 5.08 6.60 -23.41
N TYR A 131 4.56 6.20 -22.24
CA TYR A 131 3.45 5.26 -22.17
C TYR A 131 2.11 6.00 -22.30
N THR A 132 1.16 5.34 -22.94
CA THR A 132 -0.22 5.78 -23.07
C THR A 132 -1.14 4.84 -22.30
N ARG A 133 -2.13 5.41 -21.61
CA ARG A 133 -3.11 4.65 -20.83
C ARG A 133 -4.03 3.89 -21.78
N CYS A 134 -4.14 2.57 -21.59
CA CYS A 134 -5.13 1.79 -22.32
C CYS A 134 -6.55 2.12 -21.83
N PRO A 135 -7.57 2.04 -22.70
CA PRO A 135 -8.96 2.21 -22.29
C PRO A 135 -9.32 1.29 -21.13
N SER A 136 -10.08 1.80 -20.17
CA SER A 136 -10.55 0.97 -19.05
C SER A 136 -11.46 -0.14 -19.59
N MET A 137 -11.34 -1.35 -19.03
CA MET A 137 -12.13 -2.53 -19.41
C MET A 137 -11.74 -3.23 -20.74
N THR A 138 -10.64 -2.89 -21.42
CA THR A 138 -10.18 -3.68 -22.58
C THR A 138 -9.25 -4.83 -22.16
N LEU A 139 -8.30 -4.54 -21.28
CA LEU A 139 -7.30 -5.52 -20.83
C LEU A 139 -7.60 -6.14 -19.45
N LEU A 140 -8.10 -5.35 -18.50
CA LEU A 140 -8.34 -5.77 -17.10
C LEU A 140 -9.79 -5.53 -16.68
N ILE A 141 -10.72 -6.25 -17.30
CA ILE A 141 -12.18 -6.10 -17.11
C ILE A 141 -12.62 -6.28 -15.65
N ASN A 142 -11.89 -7.08 -14.86
CA ASN A 142 -12.33 -7.47 -13.52
C ASN A 142 -11.60 -6.75 -12.37
N ARG A 143 -10.85 -5.68 -12.65
CA ARG A 143 -9.93 -5.06 -11.69
C ARG A 143 -9.99 -3.54 -11.75
N ILE A 144 -10.80 -2.95 -10.87
CA ILE A 144 -10.98 -1.48 -10.77
C ILE A 144 -9.69 -0.77 -10.33
N HIS A 145 -8.84 -1.45 -9.56
CA HIS A 145 -7.63 -0.84 -8.99
C HIS A 145 -6.40 -0.89 -9.89
N TYR A 146 -6.49 -1.50 -11.07
CA TYR A 146 -5.35 -1.69 -11.96
C TYR A 146 -5.52 -0.84 -13.21
N THR A 147 -4.45 -0.21 -13.64
CA THR A 147 -4.39 0.52 -14.90
C THR A 147 -3.26 -0.03 -15.76
N ALA A 148 -3.55 -0.32 -17.02
CA ALA A 148 -2.56 -0.78 -17.98
C ALA A 148 -2.08 0.39 -18.83
N TRP A 149 -0.77 0.45 -19.01
CA TRP A 149 -0.05 1.51 -19.71
C TRP A 149 0.85 0.87 -20.77
N MET A 150 0.70 1.25 -22.03
CA MET A 150 1.47 0.69 -23.14
C MET A 150 2.18 1.78 -23.94
N GLN A 151 3.35 1.47 -24.51
CA GLN A 151 4.04 2.39 -25.42
C GLN A 151 3.25 2.60 -26.72
N ASP A 152 2.76 1.51 -27.31
CA ASP A 152 1.96 1.53 -28.53
C ASP A 152 0.51 1.13 -28.22
N ILE A 153 -0.41 2.07 -28.46
CA ILE A 153 -1.83 1.88 -28.15
C ILE A 153 -2.49 0.75 -28.96
N TYR A 154 -1.90 0.35 -30.08
CA TYR A 154 -2.37 -0.75 -30.92
C TYR A 154 -2.47 -2.08 -30.17
N TYR A 155 -1.54 -2.35 -29.25
CA TYR A 155 -1.55 -3.58 -28.46
C TYR A 155 -2.62 -3.59 -27.36
N CYS A 156 -3.24 -2.45 -27.05
CA CYS A 156 -4.31 -2.39 -26.07
C CYS A 156 -5.56 -3.19 -26.52
N ASP A 157 -5.76 -3.33 -27.83
CA ASP A 157 -6.88 -4.05 -28.44
C ASP A 157 -6.50 -5.46 -28.94
N ASP A 158 -5.26 -5.91 -28.72
CA ASP A 158 -4.82 -7.24 -29.13
C ASP A 158 -5.43 -8.33 -28.23
N PRO A 159 -6.27 -9.23 -28.77
CA PRO A 159 -6.90 -10.29 -27.98
C PRO A 159 -5.88 -11.28 -27.38
N SER A 160 -4.69 -11.41 -27.96
CA SER A 160 -3.61 -12.25 -27.44
C SER A 160 -3.04 -11.66 -26.16
N VAL A 161 -2.83 -10.34 -26.14
CA VAL A 161 -2.34 -9.62 -24.96
C VAL A 161 -3.37 -9.67 -23.85
N ALA A 162 -4.65 -9.42 -24.16
CA ALA A 162 -5.74 -9.53 -23.18
C ALA A 162 -5.88 -10.95 -22.59
N ARG A 163 -5.62 -12.00 -23.39
CA ARG A 163 -5.65 -13.38 -22.92
C ARG A 163 -4.52 -13.69 -21.93
N ILE A 164 -3.33 -13.15 -22.16
CA ILE A 164 -2.17 -13.34 -21.27
C ILE A 164 -2.34 -12.51 -19.99
N LEU A 165 -2.80 -11.26 -20.10
CA LEU A 165 -2.87 -10.30 -19.00
C LEU A 165 -4.11 -10.46 -18.09
N GLY A 166 -4.64 -11.67 -17.96
CA GLY A 166 -5.93 -11.91 -17.31
C GLY A 166 -6.04 -11.42 -15.86
N ARG A 167 -4.93 -11.37 -15.09
CA ARG A 167 -4.92 -10.90 -13.69
C ARG A 167 -4.12 -9.63 -13.46
N GLY A 168 -3.23 -9.27 -14.37
CA GLY A 168 -2.24 -8.20 -14.22
C GLY A 168 -1.08 -8.59 -13.30
N SER A 169 -0.76 -9.89 -13.18
CA SER A 169 0.37 -10.31 -12.33
C SER A 169 1.71 -9.95 -12.97
N HIS A 170 2.76 -9.82 -12.15
CA HIS A 170 4.11 -9.51 -12.64
C HIS A 170 4.61 -10.50 -13.69
N GLN A 171 4.25 -11.78 -13.55
CA GLN A 171 4.60 -12.81 -14.53
C GLN A 171 3.87 -12.60 -15.86
N GLU A 172 2.56 -12.31 -15.82
CA GLU A 172 1.77 -12.05 -17.03
C GLU A 172 2.27 -10.79 -17.76
N VAL A 173 2.65 -9.75 -17.03
CA VAL A 173 3.24 -8.52 -17.61
C VAL A 173 4.56 -8.82 -18.31
N GLU A 174 5.43 -9.63 -17.70
CA GLU A 174 6.69 -10.06 -18.31
C GLU A 174 6.45 -10.92 -19.56
N GLU A 175 5.49 -11.85 -19.53
CA GLU A 175 5.11 -12.69 -20.66
C GLU A 175 4.59 -11.85 -21.84
N VAL A 176 3.75 -10.84 -21.58
CA VAL A 176 3.29 -9.90 -22.61
C VAL A 176 4.46 -9.10 -23.18
N ASN A 177 5.36 -8.59 -22.33
CA ASN A 177 6.53 -7.85 -22.79
C ASN A 177 7.44 -8.71 -23.67
N GLN A 178 7.59 -10.00 -23.37
CA GLN A 178 8.33 -10.93 -24.21
C GLN A 178 7.60 -11.24 -25.52
N TYR A 179 6.27 -11.38 -25.50
CA TYR A 179 5.45 -11.57 -26.69
C TYR A 179 5.61 -10.40 -27.68
N ILE A 180 5.44 -9.16 -27.20
CA ILE A 180 5.58 -7.95 -28.02
C ILE A 180 7.01 -7.81 -28.55
N ARG A 181 8.03 -8.08 -27.71
CA ARG A 181 9.44 -8.05 -28.13
C ARG A 181 9.75 -9.05 -29.26
N ARG A 182 9.06 -10.19 -29.33
CA ARG A 182 9.23 -11.14 -30.44
C ARG A 182 8.58 -10.62 -31.71
N GLN A 183 7.36 -10.10 -31.60
CA GLN A 183 6.63 -9.56 -32.74
C GLN A 183 7.32 -8.35 -33.37
N ASN A 184 7.99 -7.50 -32.57
CA ASN A 184 8.73 -6.33 -33.06
C ASN A 184 10.08 -6.67 -33.73
N ARG A 185 10.52 -7.94 -33.69
CA ARG A 185 11.75 -8.39 -34.36
C ARG A 185 11.49 -9.06 -35.70
N GLU A 186 10.24 -9.41 -35.98
CA GLU A 186 9.77 -9.95 -37.26
C GLU A 186 9.38 -8.82 -38.22
#